data_AF-A0A2D8GCC6-F1
#
_entry.id   AF-A0A2D8GCC6-F1
#
_cell.length_a   1.000
_cell.length_b   1.000
_cell.length_c   1.000
_cell.angle_alpha   90.00
_cell.angle_beta   90.00
_cell.angle_gamma   90.00
#
_symmetry.space_group_name_H-M   'P 1'
#
loop_
_entity.id
_entity.type
_entity.pdbx_description
1 polymer ?
#
loop_
_entity_poly.entity_id
_entity_poly.type
_entity_poly.pdbx_seq_one_letter_code
_entity_poly.pdbx_strand_id
1 'polypeptide(L)'
;LTSYSSGESLEIRTKIIIGMVSFWAIRLGVFLFIRVLRVGEDRRFREAKKSFSKYLVWWTMSGLWVFLTTANALTLIINNKKLDNNFLFYFGVTIWVVGIVFEIVADEQKRKFRLDKNNKGTFICSGLWSISRHPNYFGEIILWIGIALVSLPRLHSFQYITLISPIFIYFLLTRISGVNLLEESSDKKWGDLPEYIKYKKGTPVLIPFIK
;
A
#
# COMPACT_ATOMS: atom_id res chain seq x y z
N LEU A 1 -26.79 10.36 -22.50
CA LEU A 1 -26.32 9.06 -21.93
C LEU A 1 -26.02 9.14 -20.43
N THR A 2 -26.70 10.02 -19.69
CA THR A 2 -26.58 10.11 -18.22
C THR A 2 -27.98 10.14 -17.64
N SER A 3 -28.58 8.96 -17.51
CA SER A 3 -29.73 8.78 -16.63
C SER A 3 -29.21 8.92 -15.19
N TYR A 4 -29.32 10.13 -14.66
CA TYR A 4 -29.06 10.43 -13.26
C TYR A 4 -30.23 9.84 -12.45
N SER A 5 -30.06 8.60 -11.97
CA SER A 5 -30.98 8.02 -10.98
C SER A 5 -30.60 8.59 -9.61
N SER A 6 -31.13 9.76 -9.30
CA SER A 6 -31.05 10.40 -7.97
C SER A 6 -31.97 9.67 -6.98
N GLY A 7 -31.71 8.39 -6.72
CA GLY A 7 -32.55 7.58 -5.83
C GLY A 7 -32.02 6.20 -5.45
N GLU A 8 -30.93 5.70 -6.06
CA GLU A 8 -30.38 4.39 -5.64
C GLU A 8 -29.55 4.54 -4.37
N SER A 9 -30.03 3.93 -3.28
CA SER A 9 -29.23 3.76 -2.07
C SER A 9 -27.94 3.01 -2.39
N LEU A 10 -26.80 3.48 -1.85
CA LEU A 10 -25.53 2.78 -2.03
C LEU A 10 -25.64 1.33 -1.56
N GLU A 11 -25.23 0.42 -2.44
CA GLU A 11 -25.21 -1.01 -2.17
C GLU A 11 -24.19 -1.34 -1.07
N ILE A 12 -24.46 -2.40 -0.30
CA ILE A 12 -23.63 -2.77 0.86
C ILE A 12 -22.16 -2.98 0.47
N ARG A 13 -21.93 -3.61 -0.70
CA ARG A 13 -20.60 -3.81 -1.26
C ARG A 13 -19.89 -2.49 -1.55
N THR A 14 -20.61 -1.52 -2.13
CA THR A 14 -20.09 -0.19 -2.43
C THR A 14 -19.71 0.55 -1.15
N LYS A 15 -20.59 0.53 -0.14
CA LYS A 15 -20.32 1.12 1.19
C LYS A 15 -19.06 0.53 1.83
N ILE A 16 -18.91 -0.79 1.76
CA ILE A 16 -17.75 -1.50 2.32
C ILE A 16 -16.46 -1.13 1.59
N ILE A 17 -16.45 -1.11 0.25
CA ILE A 17 -15.28 -0.68 -0.53
C ILE A 17 -14.91 0.79 -0.24
N ILE A 18 -15.89 1.68 -0.13
CA ILE A 18 -15.64 3.07 0.30
C ILE A 18 -14.97 3.07 1.67
N GLY A 19 -15.52 2.35 2.65
CA GLY A 19 -14.92 2.24 3.99
C GLY A 19 -13.48 1.72 3.97
N MET A 20 -13.20 0.67 3.18
CA MET A 20 -11.86 0.08 3.03
C MET A 20 -10.87 1.09 2.44
N VAL A 21 -11.22 1.75 1.33
CA VAL A 21 -10.35 2.73 0.67
C VAL A 21 -10.17 3.99 1.54
N SER A 22 -11.24 4.47 2.19
CA SER A 22 -11.18 5.60 3.11
C SER A 22 -10.29 5.29 4.31
N PHE A 23 -10.41 4.10 4.91
CA PHE A 23 -9.57 3.69 6.02
C PHE A 23 -8.08 3.67 5.61
N TRP A 24 -7.78 3.05 4.47
CA TRP A 24 -6.43 3.04 3.90
C TRP A 24 -5.89 4.45 3.66
N ALA A 25 -6.67 5.32 3.02
CA ALA A 25 -6.28 6.68 2.67
C ALA A 25 -6.04 7.55 3.91
N ILE A 26 -6.93 7.48 4.90
CA ILE A 26 -6.79 8.21 6.17
C ILE A 26 -5.53 7.73 6.91
N ARG A 27 -5.32 6.41 7.02
CA ARG A 27 -4.15 5.86 7.69
C ARG A 27 -2.84 6.35 7.04
N LEU A 28 -2.72 6.19 5.72
CA LEU A 28 -1.53 6.60 4.98
C LEU A 28 -1.33 8.12 5.05
N GLY A 29 -2.41 8.89 4.89
CA GLY A 29 -2.39 10.35 4.96
C GLY A 29 -1.94 10.85 6.33
N VAL A 30 -2.51 10.31 7.42
CA VAL A 30 -2.13 10.65 8.80
C VAL A 30 -0.67 10.28 9.07
N PHE A 31 -0.23 9.09 8.64
CA PHE A 31 1.15 8.67 8.80
C PHE A 31 2.14 9.62 8.12
N LEU A 32 1.88 9.99 6.87
CA LEU A 32 2.72 10.91 6.11
C LEU A 32 2.69 12.32 6.71
N PHE A 33 1.52 12.80 7.14
CA PHE A 33 1.35 14.09 7.77
C PHE A 33 2.15 14.21 9.08
N ILE A 34 2.00 13.23 9.99
CA ILE A 34 2.78 13.18 11.24
C ILE A 34 4.28 13.12 10.96
N ARG A 35 4.71 12.37 9.95
CA ARG A 35 6.12 12.29 9.56
C ARG A 35 6.66 13.65 9.13
N VAL A 36 5.91 14.40 8.32
CA VAL A 36 6.30 15.75 7.88
C VAL A 36 6.41 16.69 9.08
N LEU A 37 5.45 16.66 10.02
CA LEU A 37 5.52 17.47 11.24
C LEU A 37 6.76 17.19 12.10
N ARG A 38 7.22 15.93 12.15
CA ARG A 38 8.38 15.54 12.97
C ARG A 38 9.73 15.80 12.31
N VAL A 39 9.83 15.58 10.99
CA VAL A 39 11.09 15.69 10.23
C VAL A 39 11.26 17.09 9.63
N GLY A 40 10.18 17.88 9.55
CA GLY A 40 10.13 19.22 8.97
C GLY A 40 9.96 19.19 7.45
N GLU A 41 10.83 18.47 6.74
CA GLU A 41 10.76 18.40 5.28
C GLU A 41 11.20 17.03 4.74
N ASP A 42 10.51 16.55 3.70
CA ASP A 42 11.02 15.45 2.88
C ASP A 42 12.02 15.98 1.85
N ARG A 43 13.29 15.58 2.00
CA ARG A 43 14.41 16.01 1.14
C ARG A 43 14.13 15.82 -0.36
N ARG A 44 13.30 14.84 -0.73
CA ARG A 44 12.93 14.57 -2.14
C ARG A 44 12.17 15.71 -2.80
N PHE A 45 11.38 16.46 -2.03
CA PHE A 45 10.59 17.59 -2.55
C PHE A 45 11.35 18.92 -2.53
N ARG A 46 12.51 19.00 -1.87
CA ARG A 46 13.27 20.24 -1.72
C ARG A 46 13.67 20.85 -3.07
N GLU A 47 14.09 20.01 -4.00
CA GLU A 47 14.44 20.46 -5.35
C GLU A 47 13.21 20.69 -6.23
N ALA A 48 12.18 19.87 -6.09
CA ALA A 48 10.95 19.99 -6.85
C ALA A 48 10.24 21.33 -6.57
N LYS A 49 10.22 21.78 -5.32
CA LYS A 49 9.61 23.07 -4.91
C LYS A 49 10.29 24.30 -5.51
N LYS A 50 11.53 24.19 -5.98
CA LYS A 50 12.25 25.32 -6.59
C LYS A 50 11.75 25.67 -7.99
N SER A 51 10.98 24.78 -8.63
CA SER A 51 10.44 24.98 -9.97
C SER A 51 8.99 24.57 -10.00
N PHE A 52 8.10 25.49 -10.37
CA PHE A 52 6.67 25.22 -10.49
C PHE A 52 6.40 24.01 -11.39
N SER A 53 7.06 23.92 -12.55
CA SER A 53 6.88 22.80 -13.49
C SER A 53 7.31 21.47 -12.86
N LYS A 54 8.45 21.42 -12.17
CA LYS A 54 8.89 20.19 -11.47
C LYS A 54 7.90 19.81 -10.37
N TYR A 55 7.47 20.78 -9.57
CA TYR A 55 6.47 20.55 -8.53
C TYR A 55 5.16 20.01 -9.10
N LEU A 56 4.68 20.58 -10.21
CA LEU A 56 3.47 20.14 -10.91
C LEU A 56 3.60 18.70 -11.42
N VAL A 57 4.77 18.30 -11.94
CA VAL A 57 5.02 16.90 -12.33
C VAL A 57 4.91 15.97 -11.12
N TRP A 58 5.57 16.28 -10.00
CA TRP A 58 5.50 15.46 -8.79
C TRP A 58 4.09 15.35 -8.23
N TRP A 59 3.34 16.45 -8.26
CA TRP A 59 1.94 16.49 -7.86
C TRP A 59 1.07 15.58 -8.74
N THR A 60 1.16 15.74 -10.06
CA THR A 60 0.39 14.96 -11.03
C THR A 60 0.74 13.48 -10.97
N MET A 61 2.02 13.13 -10.82
CA MET A 61 2.46 11.74 -10.65
C MET A 61 1.90 11.10 -9.37
N SER A 62 1.85 11.86 -8.28
CA SER A 62 1.25 11.38 -7.02
C SER A 62 -0.25 11.12 -7.18
N GLY A 63 -0.97 12.02 -7.85
CA GLY A 63 -2.38 11.84 -8.17
C GLY A 63 -2.62 10.63 -9.09
N LEU A 64 -1.79 10.47 -10.11
CA LEU A 64 -1.84 9.31 -11.02
C LEU A 64 -1.62 8.00 -10.28
N TRP A 65 -0.68 7.95 -9.33
CA TRP A 65 -0.43 6.75 -8.53
C TRP A 65 -1.63 6.37 -7.67
N VAL A 66 -2.24 7.35 -6.99
CA VAL A 66 -3.47 7.11 -6.20
C VAL A 66 -4.61 6.65 -7.12
N PHE A 67 -4.77 7.28 -8.28
CA PHE A 67 -5.78 6.90 -9.26
C PHE A 67 -5.61 5.46 -9.76
N LEU A 68 -4.41 5.09 -10.22
CA LEU A 68 -4.14 3.73 -10.71
C LEU A 68 -4.30 2.68 -9.62
N THR A 69 -3.90 3.00 -8.40
CA THR A 69 -4.07 2.12 -7.25
C THR A 69 -5.56 1.93 -6.91
N THR A 70 -6.37 2.97 -6.98
CA THR A 70 -7.80 2.93 -6.63
C THR A 70 -8.72 2.58 -7.81
N ALA A 71 -8.20 2.34 -9.01
CA ALA A 71 -8.98 2.23 -10.24
C ALA A 71 -10.08 1.14 -10.19
N ASN A 72 -9.76 -0.03 -9.62
CA ASN A 72 -10.72 -1.13 -9.46
C ASN A 72 -11.83 -0.81 -8.45
N ALA A 73 -11.48 -0.19 -7.33
CA ALA A 73 -12.43 0.29 -6.32
C ALA A 73 -13.36 1.35 -6.92
N LEU A 74 -12.80 2.33 -7.63
CA LEU A 74 -13.55 3.41 -8.26
C LEU A 74 -14.55 2.87 -9.29
N THR A 75 -14.15 1.89 -10.08
CA THR A 75 -15.02 1.26 -11.07
C THR A 75 -16.19 0.53 -10.43
N LEU A 76 -15.94 -0.18 -9.33
CA LEU A 76 -17.02 -0.80 -8.55
C LEU A 76 -17.98 0.25 -7.97
N ILE A 77 -17.45 1.35 -7.42
CA ILE A 77 -18.25 2.43 -6.84
C ILE A 77 -19.13 3.09 -7.91
N ILE A 78 -18.58 3.38 -9.09
CA ILE A 78 -19.33 3.97 -10.21
C ILE A 78 -20.40 3.02 -10.72
N ASN A 79 -20.11 1.72 -10.79
CA ASN A 79 -21.05 0.74 -11.33
C ASN A 79 -22.25 0.50 -10.41
N ASN A 80 -22.18 0.76 -9.08
CA ASN A 80 -23.18 0.64 -7.99
C ASN A 80 -24.42 -0.27 -8.21
N LYS A 81 -24.32 -1.34 -8.98
CA LYS A 81 -25.44 -2.26 -9.22
C LYS A 81 -25.67 -3.11 -7.99
N LYS A 82 -26.83 -3.77 -7.91
CA LYS A 82 -27.12 -4.84 -6.94
C LYS A 82 -26.51 -6.17 -7.39
N LEU A 83 -25.97 -6.96 -6.46
CA LEU A 83 -25.44 -8.32 -6.67
C LEU A 83 -25.38 -8.99 -5.31
N ASP A 84 -25.71 -10.27 -5.30
CA ASP A 84 -25.60 -11.06 -4.10
C ASP A 84 -24.15 -11.12 -3.61
N ASN A 85 -23.99 -11.12 -2.30
CA ASN A 85 -22.69 -11.27 -1.68
C ASN A 85 -22.22 -12.71 -1.86
N ASN A 86 -21.52 -12.95 -2.97
CA ASN A 86 -20.93 -14.23 -3.30
C ASN A 86 -19.66 -14.52 -2.47
N PHE A 87 -19.18 -15.75 -2.54
CA PHE A 87 -17.93 -16.18 -1.88
C PHE A 87 -16.76 -15.22 -2.12
N LEU A 88 -16.59 -14.74 -3.36
CA LEU A 88 -15.53 -13.79 -3.73
C LEU A 88 -15.58 -12.47 -2.94
N PHE A 89 -16.77 -12.01 -2.56
CA PHE A 89 -16.92 -10.82 -1.72
C PHE A 89 -16.30 -11.02 -0.35
N TYR A 90 -16.74 -12.05 0.38
CA TYR A 90 -16.26 -12.35 1.72
C TYR A 90 -14.78 -12.71 1.72
N PHE A 91 -14.34 -13.46 0.70
CA PHE A 91 -12.94 -13.81 0.53
C PHE A 91 -12.08 -12.57 0.28
N GLY A 92 -12.48 -11.69 -0.65
CA GLY A 92 -11.74 -10.45 -0.93
C GLY A 92 -11.69 -9.49 0.26
N VAL A 93 -12.79 -9.36 1.01
CA VAL A 93 -12.81 -8.59 2.28
C VAL A 93 -11.86 -9.20 3.31
N THR A 94 -11.86 -10.53 3.46
CA THR A 94 -10.95 -11.23 4.38
C THR A 94 -9.49 -10.99 4.00
N ILE A 95 -9.15 -11.13 2.72
CA ILE A 95 -7.81 -10.83 2.19
C ILE A 95 -7.42 -9.38 2.49
N TRP A 96 -8.32 -8.43 2.31
CA TRP A 96 -8.07 -7.03 2.66
C TRP A 96 -7.81 -6.82 4.16
N VAL A 97 -8.62 -7.44 5.03
CA VAL A 97 -8.44 -7.38 6.48
C VAL A 97 -7.08 -7.96 6.88
N VAL A 98 -6.66 -9.08 6.29
CA VAL A 98 -5.33 -9.64 6.53
C VAL A 98 -4.25 -8.65 6.10
N GLY A 99 -4.36 -8.06 4.90
CA GLY A 99 -3.39 -7.10 4.39
C GLY A 99 -3.22 -5.88 5.30
N ILE A 100 -4.32 -5.27 5.74
CA ILE A 100 -4.28 -4.09 6.61
C ILE A 100 -3.75 -4.42 8.02
N VAL A 101 -4.03 -5.62 8.54
CA VAL A 101 -3.48 -6.07 9.83
C VAL A 101 -1.96 -6.26 9.72
N PHE A 102 -1.47 -6.91 8.66
CA PHE A 102 -0.03 -7.06 8.41
C PHE A 102 0.66 -5.70 8.38
N GLU A 103 0.06 -4.75 7.67
CA GLU A 103 0.63 -3.42 7.54
C GLU A 103 0.69 -2.68 8.88
N ILE A 104 -0.42 -2.62 9.62
CA ILE A 104 -0.49 -1.94 10.93
C ILE A 104 0.49 -2.57 11.92
N VAL A 105 0.54 -3.90 12.00
CA VAL A 105 1.42 -4.61 12.93
C VAL A 105 2.88 -4.40 12.56
N ALA A 106 3.23 -4.47 11.27
CA ALA A 106 4.60 -4.26 10.81
C ALA A 106 5.10 -2.83 11.10
N ASP A 107 4.26 -1.83 10.83
CA ASP A 107 4.59 -0.42 11.07
C ASP A 107 4.71 -0.13 12.58
N GLU A 108 3.85 -0.71 13.41
CA GLU A 108 3.89 -0.56 14.86
C GLU A 108 5.13 -1.23 15.48
N GLN A 109 5.48 -2.44 15.03
CA GLN A 109 6.73 -3.09 15.42
C GLN A 109 7.94 -2.22 15.08
N LYS A 110 7.98 -1.67 13.86
CA LYS A 110 9.06 -0.77 13.42
C LYS A 110 9.06 0.56 14.18
N ARG A 111 7.90 1.07 14.58
CA ARG A 111 7.77 2.29 15.39
C ARG A 111 8.33 2.06 16.79
N LYS A 112 7.90 0.99 17.48
CA LYS A 112 8.39 0.62 18.82
C LYS A 112 9.91 0.41 18.80
N PHE A 113 10.42 -0.34 17.82
CA PHE A 113 11.85 -0.57 17.65
C PHE A 113 12.66 0.72 17.55
N ARG A 114 12.19 1.70 16.75
CA ARG A 114 12.87 2.99 16.57
C ARG A 114 12.78 3.94 17.76
N LEU A 115 11.79 3.76 18.65
CA LEU A 115 11.64 4.59 19.85
C LEU A 115 12.59 4.17 20.97
N ASP A 116 13.01 2.90 20.97
CA ASP A 116 14.00 2.41 21.92
C ASP A 116 15.40 2.95 21.58
N LYS A 117 16.03 3.61 22.56
CA LYS A 117 17.36 4.20 22.42
C LYS A 117 18.45 3.14 22.25
N ASN A 118 18.24 1.93 22.75
CA ASN A 118 19.20 0.82 22.66
C ASN A 118 19.31 0.29 21.22
N ASN A 119 18.27 0.48 20.41
CA ASN A 119 18.24 0.03 19.02
C ASN A 119 18.83 1.07 18.04
N LYS A 120 19.38 2.20 18.53
CA LYS A 120 19.97 3.21 17.66
C LYS A 120 21.11 2.62 16.83
N GLY A 121 21.03 2.80 15.52
CA GLY A 121 22.04 2.29 14.58
C GLY A 121 21.90 0.80 14.25
N THR A 122 20.93 0.09 14.83
CA THR A 122 20.65 -1.32 14.55
C THR A 122 19.46 -1.49 13.60
N PHE A 123 19.21 -2.73 13.15
CA PHE A 123 18.11 -3.08 12.25
C PHE A 123 17.11 -4.02 12.93
N ILE A 124 15.83 -3.90 12.56
CA ILE A 124 14.78 -4.77 13.07
C ILE A 124 14.79 -6.12 12.34
N CYS A 125 14.77 -7.21 13.09
CA CYS A 125 14.76 -8.58 12.58
C CYS A 125 13.83 -9.50 13.38
N SER A 126 12.89 -8.93 14.15
CA SER A 126 11.96 -9.65 15.02
C SER A 126 10.50 -9.42 14.62
N GLY A 127 9.60 -10.28 15.08
CA GLY A 127 8.17 -10.19 14.75
C GLY A 127 7.91 -10.49 13.27
N LEU A 128 7.12 -9.67 12.59
CA LEU A 128 6.87 -9.85 11.15
C LEU A 128 8.13 -9.63 10.31
N TRP A 129 9.08 -8.84 10.83
CA TRP A 129 10.33 -8.56 10.16
C TRP A 129 11.28 -9.76 10.15
N SER A 130 11.07 -10.80 10.97
CA SER A 130 11.84 -12.05 10.86
C SER A 130 11.35 -12.98 9.74
N ILE A 131 10.13 -12.72 9.23
CA ILE A 131 9.46 -13.57 8.23
C ILE A 131 9.57 -12.94 6.84
N SER A 132 9.52 -11.61 6.76
CA SER A 132 9.66 -10.82 5.54
C SER A 132 10.45 -9.56 5.84
N ARG A 133 11.34 -9.13 4.93
CA ARG A 133 12.10 -7.90 5.10
C ARG A 133 11.25 -6.64 4.89
N HIS A 134 10.11 -6.76 4.21
CA HIS A 134 9.17 -5.65 3.97
C HIS A 134 7.71 -6.10 4.21
N PRO A 135 7.35 -6.49 5.45
CA PRO A 135 6.05 -7.07 5.75
C PRO A 135 4.90 -6.07 5.60
N ASN A 136 5.19 -4.77 5.78
CA ASN A 136 4.23 -3.69 5.54
C ASN A 136 3.88 -3.55 4.04
N TYR A 137 4.86 -3.66 3.15
CA TYR A 137 4.61 -3.67 1.71
C TYR A 137 3.90 -4.93 1.24
N PHE A 138 4.17 -6.07 1.85
CA PHE A 138 3.38 -7.28 1.63
C PHE A 138 1.90 -7.04 1.99
N GLY A 139 1.63 -6.46 3.16
CA GLY A 139 0.27 -6.08 3.57
C GLY A 139 -0.43 -5.16 2.55
N GLU A 140 0.28 -4.13 2.08
CA GLU A 140 -0.20 -3.20 1.05
C GLU A 140 -0.54 -3.92 -0.28
N ILE A 141 0.26 -4.87 -0.73
CA ILE A 141 -0.05 -5.63 -1.95
C ILE A 141 -1.29 -6.51 -1.73
N ILE A 142 -1.35 -7.21 -0.60
CA ILE A 142 -2.45 -8.12 -0.27
C ILE A 142 -3.77 -7.38 -0.16
N LEU A 143 -3.80 -6.18 0.43
CA LEU A 143 -5.05 -5.42 0.55
C LEU A 143 -5.61 -5.00 -0.81
N TRP A 144 -4.76 -4.58 -1.75
CA TRP A 144 -5.21 -4.23 -3.11
C TRP A 144 -5.64 -5.45 -3.93
N ILE A 145 -5.05 -6.62 -3.68
CA ILE A 145 -5.57 -7.89 -4.21
C ILE A 145 -6.97 -8.18 -3.65
N GLY A 146 -7.20 -7.95 -2.36
CA GLY A 146 -8.53 -8.08 -1.74
C GLY A 146 -9.58 -7.20 -2.41
N ILE A 147 -9.26 -5.92 -2.66
CA ILE A 147 -10.13 -5.00 -3.40
C ILE A 147 -10.38 -5.48 -4.83
N ALA A 148 -9.34 -5.97 -5.51
CA ALA A 148 -9.47 -6.53 -6.85
C ALA A 148 -10.46 -7.71 -6.89
N LEU A 149 -10.37 -8.63 -5.92
CA LEU A 149 -11.28 -9.77 -5.78
C LEU A 149 -12.73 -9.34 -5.53
N VAL A 150 -12.94 -8.33 -4.67
CA VAL A 150 -14.28 -7.77 -4.42
C VAL A 150 -14.86 -7.11 -5.67
N SER A 151 -14.01 -6.45 -6.48
CA SER A 151 -14.37 -5.73 -7.70
C SER A 151 -14.62 -6.64 -8.90
N LEU A 152 -13.93 -7.78 -8.98
CA LEU A 152 -13.87 -8.64 -10.17
C LEU A 152 -15.25 -9.02 -10.75
N PRO A 153 -16.26 -9.43 -9.95
CA PRO A 153 -17.58 -9.78 -10.48
C PRO A 153 -18.38 -8.62 -11.07
N ARG A 154 -17.89 -7.37 -10.92
CA ARG A 154 -18.52 -6.14 -11.41
C ARG A 154 -17.92 -5.57 -12.67
N LEU A 155 -16.79 -6.11 -13.09
CA LEU A 155 -16.09 -5.59 -14.24
C LEU A 155 -16.70 -6.19 -15.51
N HIS A 156 -16.97 -5.33 -16.50
CA HIS A 156 -17.43 -5.75 -17.82
C HIS A 156 -16.59 -5.09 -18.91
N SER A 157 -16.34 -5.84 -20.00
CA SER A 157 -15.63 -5.35 -21.19
C SER A 157 -14.29 -4.68 -20.85
N PHE A 158 -14.09 -3.41 -21.21
CA PHE A 158 -12.84 -2.69 -20.95
C PHE A 158 -12.54 -2.45 -19.46
N GLN A 159 -13.51 -2.62 -18.55
CA GLN A 159 -13.31 -2.37 -17.13
C GLN A 159 -12.31 -3.34 -16.48
N TYR A 160 -12.04 -4.50 -17.08
CA TYR A 160 -11.00 -5.43 -16.60
C TYR A 160 -9.60 -4.81 -16.57
N ILE A 161 -9.34 -3.74 -17.34
CA ILE A 161 -8.06 -3.02 -17.29
C ILE A 161 -7.76 -2.46 -15.88
N THR A 162 -8.80 -2.23 -15.07
CA THR A 162 -8.68 -1.66 -13.73
C THR A 162 -8.07 -2.65 -12.72
N LEU A 163 -8.03 -3.94 -13.07
CA LEU A 163 -7.29 -4.98 -12.32
C LEU A 163 -5.77 -4.82 -12.42
N ILE A 164 -5.28 -3.84 -13.18
CA ILE A 164 -3.88 -3.45 -13.15
C ILE A 164 -3.45 -2.89 -11.78
N SER A 165 -4.40 -2.43 -10.94
CA SER A 165 -4.14 -1.87 -9.60
C SER A 165 -3.17 -2.70 -8.74
N PRO A 166 -3.42 -3.98 -8.43
CA PRO A 166 -2.50 -4.81 -7.63
C PRO A 166 -1.13 -5.03 -8.31
N ILE A 167 -1.07 -5.07 -9.64
CA ILE A 167 0.19 -5.20 -10.40
C ILE A 167 0.99 -3.89 -10.28
N PHE A 168 0.29 -2.76 -10.42
CA PHE A 168 0.85 -1.44 -10.33
C PHE A 168 1.43 -1.17 -8.94
N ILE A 169 0.68 -1.44 -7.86
CA ILE A 169 1.19 -1.24 -6.50
C ILE A 169 2.38 -2.16 -6.19
N TYR A 170 2.34 -3.41 -6.66
CA TYR A 170 3.49 -4.32 -6.55
C TYR A 170 4.73 -3.75 -7.24
N PHE A 171 4.61 -3.29 -8.48
CA PHE A 171 5.74 -2.73 -9.23
C PHE A 171 6.25 -1.42 -8.60
N LEU A 172 5.34 -0.54 -8.18
CA LEU A 172 5.65 0.71 -7.52
C LEU A 172 6.48 0.47 -6.25
N LEU A 173 6.03 -0.44 -5.39
CA LEU A 173 6.69 -0.74 -4.12
C LEU A 173 7.98 -1.54 -4.31
N THR A 174 8.08 -2.44 -5.28
CA THR A 174 9.27 -3.28 -5.42
C THR A 174 10.37 -2.65 -6.26
N ARG A 175 10.01 -1.92 -7.32
CA ARG A 175 10.96 -1.48 -8.35
C ARG A 175 11.19 0.03 -8.40
N ILE A 176 10.22 0.83 -7.96
CA ILE A 176 10.29 2.29 -8.12
C ILE A 176 10.69 2.96 -6.80
N SER A 177 9.85 2.85 -5.76
CA SER A 177 9.90 3.77 -4.61
C SER A 177 9.99 3.11 -3.24
N GLY A 178 9.91 1.78 -3.15
CA GLY A 178 9.89 1.06 -1.88
C GLY A 178 11.16 0.24 -1.63
N VAL A 179 11.08 -1.06 -1.87
CA VAL A 179 12.04 -2.10 -1.50
C VAL A 179 13.45 -1.77 -1.99
N ASN A 180 13.63 -1.47 -3.27
CA ASN A 180 14.93 -1.20 -3.88
C ASN A 180 15.71 -0.10 -3.14
N LEU A 181 15.07 1.04 -2.90
CA LEU A 181 15.70 2.19 -2.23
C LEU A 181 15.98 1.90 -0.75
N LEU A 182 15.10 1.16 -0.08
CA LEU A 182 15.26 0.80 1.32
C LEU A 182 16.35 -0.25 1.53
N GLU A 183 16.44 -1.25 0.67
CA GLU A 183 17.51 -2.26 0.70
C GLU A 183 18.85 -1.60 0.42
N GLU A 184 18.96 -0.75 -0.61
CA GLU A 184 20.20 -0.03 -0.91
C GLU A 184 20.63 0.86 0.27
N SER A 185 19.70 1.59 0.89
CA SER A 185 20.01 2.38 2.08
C SER A 185 20.39 1.53 3.29
N SER A 186 19.87 0.31 3.41
CA SER A 186 20.16 -0.60 4.52
C SER A 186 21.51 -1.26 4.33
N ASP A 187 21.83 -1.66 3.11
CA ASP A 187 23.12 -2.22 2.72
C ASP A 187 24.25 -1.21 2.93
N LYS A 188 24.03 0.08 2.61
CA LYS A 188 25.01 1.13 2.92
C LYS A 188 25.27 1.34 4.42
N LYS A 189 24.33 0.96 5.29
CA LYS A 189 24.44 1.15 6.74
C LYS A 189 24.93 -0.08 7.48
N TRP A 190 24.53 -1.25 7.03
CA TRP A 190 24.68 -2.52 7.75
C TRP A 190 25.29 -3.63 6.89
N GLY A 191 25.63 -3.36 5.62
CA GLY A 191 26.12 -4.37 4.67
C GLY A 191 27.37 -5.11 5.12
N ASP A 192 28.19 -4.48 5.95
CA ASP A 192 29.43 -5.08 6.48
C ASP A 192 29.19 -5.88 7.78
N LEU A 193 27.99 -5.82 8.36
CA LEU A 193 27.66 -6.53 9.61
C LEU A 193 27.31 -7.99 9.32
N PRO A 194 28.03 -8.99 9.88
CA PRO A 194 27.75 -10.40 9.66
C PRO A 194 26.31 -10.80 10.01
N GLU A 195 25.75 -10.20 11.06
CA GLU A 195 24.38 -10.44 11.50
C GLU A 195 23.34 -9.97 10.47
N TYR A 196 23.57 -8.80 9.86
CA TYR A 196 22.69 -8.27 8.82
C TYR A 196 22.76 -9.11 7.55
N ILE A 197 23.96 -9.54 7.14
CA ILE A 197 24.13 -10.46 6.01
C ILE A 197 23.39 -11.78 6.26
N LYS A 198 23.51 -12.34 7.46
CA LYS A 198 22.81 -13.57 7.86
C LYS A 198 21.29 -13.38 7.81
N TYR A 199 20.78 -12.28 8.37
CA TYR A 199 19.37 -11.91 8.33
C TYR A 199 18.87 -11.78 6.89
N LYS A 200 19.61 -11.06 6.03
CA LYS A 200 19.26 -10.85 4.62
C LYS A 200 19.26 -12.15 3.81
N LYS A 201 20.15 -13.09 4.10
CA LYS A 201 20.17 -14.42 3.46
C LYS A 201 19.03 -15.33 3.95
N GLY A 202 18.64 -15.20 5.21
CA GLY A 202 17.62 -16.03 5.86
C GLY A 202 16.18 -15.55 5.65
N THR A 203 15.98 -14.26 5.36
CA THR A 203 14.66 -13.63 5.36
C THR A 203 14.26 -13.18 3.95
N PRO A 204 13.16 -13.68 3.37
CA PRO A 204 12.63 -13.23 2.08
C PRO A 204 12.31 -11.73 2.02
N VAL A 205 12.32 -11.16 0.81
CA VAL A 205 12.05 -9.73 0.61
C VAL A 205 10.59 -9.35 0.89
N LEU A 206 9.64 -10.11 0.34
CA LEU A 206 8.21 -9.82 0.42
C LEU A 206 7.41 -11.06 0.84
N ILE A 207 7.38 -12.08 -0.01
CA ILE A 207 6.55 -13.26 0.19
C ILE A 207 7.32 -14.25 1.09
N PRO A 208 6.77 -14.61 2.26
CA PRO A 208 7.35 -15.67 3.08
C PRO A 208 7.53 -16.94 2.23
N PHE A 209 8.68 -17.62 2.37
CA PHE A 209 9.01 -18.88 1.68
C PHE A 209 9.29 -18.83 0.17
N ILE A 210 9.19 -17.66 -0.48
CA ILE A 210 9.69 -17.46 -1.85
C ILE A 210 10.96 -16.61 -1.76
N LYS A 211 12.11 -17.24 -2.00
CA LYS A 211 13.42 -16.57 -1.99
C LYS A 211 13.64 -15.72 -3.24
#